data_AF-A0A0V0GLP2-F1
#
_entry.id   AF-A0A0V0GLP2-F1
#
_cell.length_a   1.000
_cell.length_b   1.000
_cell.length_c   1.000
_cell.angle_alpha   90.00
_cell.angle_beta   90.00
_cell.angle_gamma   90.00
#
_symmetry.space_group_name_H-M   'P 1'
#
loop_
_entity.id
_entity.type
_entity.pdbx_description
1 polymer ?
#
loop_
_entity_poly.entity_id
_entity_poly.type
_entity_poly.pdbx_seq_one_letter_code
_entity_poly.pdbx_strand_id
1 'polypeptide(L)'
;MNIPKHSFICWIVMHRRILTKDRLAIMGICQEKECLLCGSKPESINHLFFECEFSIECLKGVLEWLKIGINNTSIDGLWRRVTRRAKGKISRSLIKAIIVALIYHIWQARNGALWNKAVTRLAKILKMIKEESRSRTRGSTQK
;
A
#
# COMPACT_ATOMS: atom_id res chain seq x y z
N MET A 1 -13.14 -10.15 8.34
CA MET A 1 -12.67 -9.20 9.38
C MET A 1 -11.46 -8.43 8.86
N ASN A 2 -11.40 -7.12 9.12
CA ASN A 2 -10.29 -6.27 8.71
C ASN A 2 -9.14 -6.42 9.71
N ILE A 3 -7.89 -6.60 9.27
CA ILE A 3 -6.75 -6.70 10.20
C ILE A 3 -6.62 -5.32 10.89
N PRO A 4 -6.76 -5.23 12.23
CA PRO A 4 -6.84 -3.94 12.92
C PRO A 4 -5.62 -3.05 12.65
N LYS A 5 -4.41 -3.62 12.69
CA LYS A 5 -3.17 -2.89 12.41
C LYS A 5 -3.11 -2.28 11.00
N HIS A 6 -3.64 -2.97 9.98
CA HIS A 6 -3.65 -2.44 8.61
C HIS A 6 -4.65 -1.29 8.50
N SER A 7 -5.81 -1.44 9.14
CA SER A 7 -6.86 -0.41 9.13
C SER A 7 -6.39 0.87 9.84
N PHE A 8 -5.69 0.72 10.97
CA PHE A 8 -5.13 1.83 11.73
C PHE A 8 -4.06 2.59 10.93
N ILE A 9 -3.07 1.89 10.35
CA ILE A 9 -2.04 2.53 9.53
C ILE A 9 -2.66 3.18 8.29
N CYS A 10 -3.59 2.50 7.62
CA CYS A 10 -4.30 3.08 6.48
C CYS A 10 -5.04 4.37 6.88
N TRP A 11 -5.69 4.39 8.04
CA TRP A 11 -6.31 5.60 8.58
C TRP A 11 -5.30 6.73 8.83
N ILE A 12 -4.14 6.43 9.43
CA ILE A 12 -3.06 7.42 9.62
C ILE A 12 -2.58 7.97 8.27
N VAL A 13 -2.35 7.10 7.28
CA VAL A 13 -1.93 7.49 5.92
C VAL A 13 -2.97 8.39 5.27
N MET A 14 -4.26 8.03 5.34
CA MET A 14 -5.36 8.81 4.80
C MET A 14 -5.47 10.20 5.43
N HIS A 15 -5.23 10.31 6.74
CA HIS A 15 -5.20 11.60 7.45
C HIS A 15 -3.89 12.36 7.25
N ARG A 16 -2.99 11.86 6.39
CA ARG A 16 -1.68 12.42 6.16
C ARG A 16 -0.90 12.58 7.47
N ARG A 17 -0.94 11.60 8.38
CA ARG A 17 -0.31 11.66 9.72
C ARG A 17 0.94 10.80 9.86
N ILE A 18 1.47 10.23 8.77
CA ILE A 18 2.76 9.53 8.82
C ILE A 18 3.94 10.50 8.86
N LEU A 19 5.04 10.09 9.52
CA LEU A 19 6.31 10.83 9.53
C LEU A 19 7.14 10.46 8.29
N THR A 20 6.91 11.19 7.21
CA THR A 20 7.72 11.16 5.99
C THR A 20 9.05 11.92 6.18
N LYS A 21 10.06 11.66 5.34
CA LYS A 21 11.37 12.33 5.43
C LYS A 21 11.25 13.84 5.26
N ASP A 22 10.28 14.34 4.48
CA ASP A 22 9.95 15.78 4.44
C ASP A 22 9.66 16.37 5.84
N ARG A 23 8.89 15.67 6.67
CA ARG A 23 8.53 16.07 8.03
C ARG A 23 9.68 15.89 9.00
N LEU A 24 10.43 14.80 8.87
CA LEU A 24 11.64 14.60 9.67
C LEU A 24 12.69 15.68 9.37
N ALA A 25 12.78 16.15 8.13
CA ALA A 25 13.65 17.26 7.76
C ALA A 25 13.19 18.60 8.34
N ILE A 26 11.88 18.89 8.33
CA ILE A 26 11.31 20.07 8.99
C ILE A 26 11.60 20.05 10.50
N MET A 27 11.58 18.86 11.12
CA MET A 27 11.89 18.68 12.54
C MET A 27 13.40 18.70 12.86
N GLY A 28 14.27 18.85 11.86
CA GLY A 28 15.74 18.82 12.04
C GLY A 28 16.33 17.44 12.36
N ILE A 29 15.54 16.36 12.20
CA ILE A 29 15.94 14.99 12.55
C ILE A 29 16.70 14.31 11.40
N CYS A 30 16.40 14.65 10.14
CA CYS A 30 17.00 14.01 8.98
C CYS A 30 17.21 15.03 7.84
N GLN A 31 18.44 15.13 7.32
CA GLN A 31 18.75 16.02 6.19
C GLN A 31 18.48 15.36 4.82
N GLU A 32 18.49 14.02 4.77
CA GLU A 32 18.20 13.28 3.54
C GLU A 32 16.70 13.30 3.23
N LYS A 33 16.35 13.86 2.07
CA LYS A 33 14.95 13.99 1.66
C LYS A 33 14.49 12.88 0.72
N GLU A 34 15.41 12.13 0.11
CA GLU A 34 15.09 11.13 -0.91
C GLU A 34 14.27 9.96 -0.36
N CYS A 35 13.30 9.52 -1.17
CA CYS A 35 12.46 8.36 -0.90
C CYS A 35 13.29 7.09 -0.80
N LEU A 36 13.20 6.40 0.34
CA LEU A 36 13.99 5.20 0.61
C LEU A 36 13.56 3.98 -0.22
N LEU A 37 12.42 4.06 -0.91
CA LEU A 37 11.92 2.97 -1.75
C LEU A 37 12.41 3.06 -3.20
N CYS A 38 12.39 4.26 -3.79
CA CYS A 38 12.79 4.44 -5.19
C CYS A 38 14.07 5.25 -5.39
N GLY A 39 14.56 5.95 -4.36
CA GLY A 39 15.81 6.73 -4.40
C GLY A 39 15.80 7.94 -5.35
N SER A 40 14.70 8.26 -6.01
CA SER A 40 14.71 9.19 -7.15
C SER A 40 14.06 10.55 -6.91
N LYS A 41 13.21 10.68 -5.88
CA LYS A 41 12.49 11.92 -5.56
C LYS A 41 12.37 12.13 -4.05
N PRO A 42 12.18 13.37 -3.59
CA PRO A 42 11.88 13.64 -2.18
C PRO A 42 10.66 12.87 -1.67
N GLU A 43 10.77 12.30 -0.49
CA GLU A 43 9.70 11.55 0.14
C GLU A 43 8.63 12.50 0.69
N SER A 44 7.44 12.43 0.10
CA SER A 44 6.20 12.98 0.64
C SER A 44 5.13 11.89 0.65
N ILE A 45 4.00 12.13 1.32
CA ILE A 45 2.86 11.20 1.28
C ILE A 45 2.35 11.00 -0.15
N ASN A 46 2.30 12.09 -0.94
CA ASN A 46 1.89 12.03 -2.34
C ASN A 46 2.88 11.17 -3.14
N HIS A 47 4.18 11.43 -2.97
CA HIS A 47 5.19 10.63 -3.65
C HIS A 47 5.11 9.16 -3.23
N LEU A 48 5.21 8.87 -1.93
CA LEU A 48 5.29 7.51 -1.39
C LEU A 48 4.13 6.61 -1.83
N PHE A 49 2.91 7.12 -1.93
CA PHE A 49 1.75 6.29 -2.25
C PHE A 49 1.15 6.48 -3.64
N PHE A 50 1.50 7.55 -4.37
CA PHE A 50 0.86 7.89 -5.65
C PHE A 50 1.83 8.00 -6.82
N GLU A 51 3.09 8.34 -6.57
CA GLU A 51 4.07 8.64 -7.64
C GLU A 51 5.33 7.75 -7.58
N CYS A 52 5.56 7.12 -6.42
CA CYS A 52 6.73 6.27 -6.21
C CYS A 52 6.62 5.04 -7.11
N GLU A 53 7.65 4.83 -7.92
CA GLU A 53 7.73 3.71 -8.86
C GLU A 53 7.53 2.37 -8.15
N PHE A 54 8.16 2.17 -7.00
CA PHE A 54 7.98 0.98 -6.17
C PHE A 54 6.51 0.74 -5.79
N SER A 55 5.81 1.79 -5.35
CA SER A 55 4.41 1.70 -4.94
C SER A 55 3.48 1.48 -6.12
N ILE A 56 3.78 2.09 -7.27
CA ILE A 56 3.07 1.88 -8.53
C ILE A 56 3.19 0.42 -8.98
N GLU A 57 4.40 -0.14 -8.95
CA GLU A 57 4.64 -1.53 -9.32
C GLU A 57 3.92 -2.51 -8.36
N CYS A 58 3.91 -2.22 -7.05
CA CYS A 58 3.14 -3.00 -6.09
C CYS A 58 1.63 -2.96 -6.40
N LEU A 59 1.09 -1.79 -6.75
CA LEU A 59 -0.31 -1.64 -7.14
C LEU A 59 -0.61 -2.39 -8.44
N LYS A 60 0.24 -2.27 -9.47
CA LYS A 60 0.10 -3.02 -10.73
C LYS A 60 0.05 -4.52 -10.50
N GLY A 61 0.97 -5.07 -9.70
CA GLY A 61 0.98 -6.51 -9.39
C GLY A 61 -0.27 -6.99 -8.65
N VAL A 62 -0.86 -6.14 -7.80
CA VAL A 62 -2.16 -6.42 -7.17
C VAL A 62 -3.29 -6.37 -8.20
N LEU A 63 -3.34 -5.34 -9.05
CA LEU A 63 -4.38 -5.18 -10.07
C LEU A 63 -4.35 -6.32 -11.10
N GLU A 64 -3.17 -6.72 -11.55
CA GLU A 64 -2.96 -7.85 -12.46
C GLU A 64 -3.45 -9.16 -11.83
N TRP A 65 -3.08 -9.42 -10.57
CA TRP A 65 -3.54 -10.59 -9.84
C TRP A 65 -5.07 -10.62 -9.70
N LEU A 66 -5.70 -9.46 -9.47
CA LEU A 66 -7.16 -9.33 -9.41
C LEU A 66 -7.84 -9.27 -10.78
N LYS A 67 -7.06 -9.25 -11.87
CA LYS A 67 -7.54 -9.08 -13.26
C LYS A 67 -8.36 -7.80 -13.45
N ILE A 68 -7.95 -6.71 -12.81
CA ILE A 68 -8.59 -5.39 -12.86
C ILE A 68 -7.77 -4.45 -13.74
N GLY A 69 -8.26 -4.15 -14.94
CA GLY A 69 -7.62 -3.18 -15.84
C GLY A 69 -7.94 -1.73 -15.42
N ILE A 70 -7.02 -1.08 -14.70
CA ILE A 70 -7.07 0.35 -14.37
C ILE A 70 -5.75 0.99 -14.79
N ASN A 71 -5.83 2.01 -15.65
CA ASN A 71 -4.66 2.71 -16.17
C ASN A 71 -4.24 3.90 -15.28
N ASN A 72 -5.10 4.33 -14.35
CA ASN A 72 -4.83 5.46 -13.45
C ASN A 72 -4.52 4.98 -12.02
N THR A 73 -3.25 5.10 -11.62
CA THR A 73 -2.66 4.63 -10.36
C THR A 73 -2.76 5.64 -9.21
N SER A 74 -3.30 6.84 -9.43
CA SER A 74 -3.52 7.80 -8.34
C SER A 74 -4.47 7.21 -7.28
N ILE A 75 -4.08 7.20 -6.00
CA ILE A 75 -4.97 6.77 -4.90
C ILE A 75 -6.25 7.61 -4.84
N ASP A 76 -6.24 8.86 -5.34
CA ASP A 76 -7.46 9.65 -5.43
C ASP A 76 -8.45 8.99 -6.39
N GLY A 77 -9.57 8.55 -5.83
CA GLY A 77 -10.58 7.78 -6.55
C GLY A 77 -10.16 6.35 -6.94
N LEU A 78 -8.96 5.85 -6.58
CA LEU A 78 -8.55 4.47 -6.82
C LEU A 78 -9.57 3.50 -6.24
N TRP A 79 -10.02 3.77 -5.01
CA TRP A 79 -11.10 3.03 -4.35
C TRP A 79 -12.35 2.91 -5.22
N ARG A 80 -12.85 4.03 -5.76
CA ARG A 80 -14.03 4.06 -6.63
C ARG A 80 -13.79 3.28 -7.92
N ARG A 81 -12.61 3.41 -8.53
CA ARG A 81 -12.26 2.73 -9.79
C ARG A 81 -12.15 1.22 -9.62
N VAL A 82 -11.40 0.76 -8.60
CA VAL A 82 -11.22 -0.67 -8.31
C VAL A 82 -12.54 -1.32 -7.93
N THR A 83 -13.35 -0.66 -7.10
CA THR A 83 -14.66 -1.19 -6.67
C THR A 83 -15.66 -1.28 -7.83
N ARG A 84 -15.65 -0.33 -8.77
CA ARG A 84 -16.53 -0.33 -9.96
C ARG A 84 -16.13 -1.39 -10.98
N ARG A 85 -14.82 -1.64 -11.17
CA ARG A 85 -14.29 -2.58 -12.16
C ARG A 85 -14.21 -4.02 -11.66
N ALA A 86 -14.33 -4.23 -10.35
CA ALA A 86 -14.41 -5.54 -9.76
C ALA A 86 -15.65 -6.30 -10.25
N LYS A 87 -15.42 -7.32 -11.09
CA LYS A 87 -16.47 -8.25 -11.52
C LYS A 87 -16.85 -9.15 -10.34
N GLY A 88 -18.14 -9.46 -10.20
CA GLY A 88 -18.81 -9.95 -8.99
C GLY A 88 -18.27 -11.18 -8.24
N LYS A 89 -17.16 -11.79 -8.66
CA LYS A 89 -16.44 -12.86 -7.92
C LYS A 89 -15.68 -12.34 -6.69
N ILE A 90 -15.34 -11.05 -6.65
CA ILE A 90 -14.57 -10.46 -5.56
C ILE A 90 -15.47 -9.47 -4.83
N SER A 91 -15.72 -9.71 -3.53
CA SER A 91 -16.55 -8.80 -2.74
C SER A 91 -15.88 -7.43 -2.57
N ARG A 92 -16.68 -6.37 -2.52
CA ARG A 92 -16.19 -5.00 -2.24
C ARG A 92 -15.36 -4.96 -0.94
N SER A 93 -15.76 -5.78 0.04
CA SER A 93 -15.04 -5.95 1.32
C SER A 93 -13.64 -6.54 1.13
N LEU A 94 -13.47 -7.52 0.25
CA LEU A 94 -12.17 -8.14 -0.05
C LEU A 94 -11.23 -7.16 -0.77
N ILE A 95 -11.75 -6.36 -1.71
CA ILE A 95 -10.96 -5.31 -2.36
C ILE A 95 -10.49 -4.26 -1.36
N LYS A 96 -11.37 -3.84 -0.44
CA LYS A 96 -11.02 -2.92 0.64
C LYS A 96 -9.86 -3.46 1.46
N ALA A 97 -9.99 -4.71 1.87
CA ALA A 97 -8.98 -5.41 2.62
C ALA A 97 -7.63 -5.46 1.90
N ILE A 98 -7.62 -5.74 0.61
CA ILE A 98 -6.40 -5.83 -0.21
C ILE A 98 -5.73 -4.47 -0.35
N ILE A 99 -6.50 -3.40 -0.63
CA ILE A 99 -5.95 -2.04 -0.74
C ILE A 99 -5.37 -1.58 0.60
N VAL A 100 -6.09 -1.85 1.70
CA VAL A 100 -5.63 -1.54 3.06
C VAL A 100 -4.34 -2.31 3.41
N ALA A 101 -4.23 -3.58 2.99
CA ALA A 101 -3.01 -4.37 3.15
C ALA A 101 -1.85 -3.85 2.28
N LEU A 102 -2.12 -3.44 1.05
CA LEU A 102 -1.13 -2.82 0.16
C LEU A 102 -0.53 -1.56 0.78
N ILE A 103 -1.37 -0.64 1.26
CA ILE A 103 -0.92 0.60 1.93
C ILE A 103 -0.07 0.26 3.16
N TYR A 104 -0.51 -0.71 3.97
CA TYR A 104 0.24 -1.14 5.14
C TYR A 104 1.61 -1.70 4.77
N HIS A 105 1.71 -2.57 3.76
CA HIS A 105 3.00 -3.16 3.39
C HIS A 105 3.95 -2.17 2.70
N ILE A 106 3.43 -1.18 1.97
CA ILE A 106 4.25 -0.06 1.46
C ILE A 106 4.84 0.73 2.63
N TRP A 107 3.99 1.09 3.61
CA TRP A 107 4.45 1.77 4.83
C TRP A 107 5.48 0.92 5.58
N GLN A 108 5.24 -0.38 5.73
CA GLN A 108 6.15 -1.31 6.39
C GLN A 108 7.49 -1.43 5.64
N ALA A 109 7.47 -1.51 4.31
CA ALA A 109 8.68 -1.58 3.49
C ALA A 109 9.51 -0.30 3.63
N ARG A 110 8.86 0.87 3.58
CA ARG A 110 9.53 2.17 3.77
C ARG A 110 10.17 2.25 5.15
N ASN A 111 9.43 1.86 6.17
CA ASN A 111 9.91 1.86 7.55
C ASN A 111 11.05 0.88 7.79
N GLY A 112 10.98 -0.31 7.19
CA GLY A 112 12.10 -1.26 7.17
C GLY A 112 13.32 -0.69 6.46
N ALA A 113 13.14 0.06 5.37
CA ALA A 113 14.24 0.74 4.70
C ALA A 113 14.88 1.82 5.59
N LEU A 114 14.07 2.53 6.40
CA LEU A 114 14.57 3.55 7.32
C LEU A 114 15.38 2.96 8.49
N TRP A 115 14.83 1.94 9.16
CA TRP A 115 15.43 1.40 10.38
C TRP A 115 16.41 0.25 10.15
N ASN A 116 16.13 -0.60 9.16
CA ASN A 116 16.94 -1.79 8.88
C ASN A 116 17.82 -1.63 7.64
N LYS A 117 17.81 -0.46 6.99
CA LYS A 117 18.53 -0.17 5.73
C LYS A 117 18.27 -1.21 4.63
N ALA A 118 17.08 -1.82 4.63
CA ALA A 118 16.72 -2.90 3.72
C ALA A 118 15.31 -2.71 3.15
N VAL A 119 15.19 -2.75 1.81
CA VAL A 119 13.92 -2.66 1.10
C VAL A 119 13.33 -4.04 0.89
N THR A 120 12.07 -4.23 1.28
CA THR A 120 11.35 -5.49 1.04
C THR A 120 11.05 -5.63 -0.45
N ARG A 121 11.41 -6.78 -1.04
CA ARG A 121 11.13 -7.06 -2.46
C ARG A 121 9.63 -7.09 -2.76
N LEU A 122 9.24 -6.54 -3.91
CA LEU A 122 7.86 -6.51 -4.40
C LEU A 122 7.19 -7.90 -4.39
N ALA A 123 7.91 -8.93 -4.86
CA ALA A 123 7.39 -10.30 -4.88
C ALA A 123 6.98 -10.80 -3.48
N LYS A 124 7.72 -10.40 -2.44
CA LYS A 124 7.41 -10.75 -1.04
C LYS A 124 6.15 -10.01 -0.57
N ILE A 125 6.01 -8.73 -0.89
CA ILE A 125 4.80 -7.94 -0.58
C ILE A 125 3.57 -8.56 -1.23
N LEU A 126 3.64 -8.90 -2.52
CA LEU A 126 2.53 -9.54 -3.22
C LEU A 126 2.18 -10.90 -2.64
N LYS A 127 3.18 -11.70 -2.26
CA LYS A 127 2.96 -13.00 -1.61
C LYS A 127 2.20 -12.83 -0.29
N MET A 128 2.62 -11.90 0.57
CA MET A 128 1.96 -11.62 1.85
C MET A 128 0.50 -11.19 1.65
N ILE A 129 0.24 -10.25 0.72
CA ILE A 129 -1.12 -9.79 0.41
C ILE A 129 -2.00 -10.96 -0.08
N LYS A 130 -1.46 -11.84 -0.93
CA LYS A 130 -2.16 -13.02 -1.43
C LYS A 130 -2.49 -14.02 -0.31
N GLU A 131 -1.54 -14.30 0.57
CA GLU A 131 -1.74 -15.20 1.72
C GLU A 131 -2.81 -14.67 2.68
N GLU A 132 -2.76 -13.38 3.00
CA GLU A 132 -3.78 -12.72 3.82
C GLU A 132 -5.16 -12.64 3.17
N SER A 133 -5.23 -12.61 1.83
CA SER A 133 -6.50 -12.67 1.13
C SER A 133 -7.12 -14.07 1.15
N ARG A 134 -6.29 -15.12 1.06
CA ARG A 134 -6.71 -16.53 1.06
C ARG A 134 -7.21 -16.99 2.43
N SER A 135 -6.59 -16.51 3.50
CA SER A 135 -7.09 -16.77 4.86
C SER A 135 -8.49 -16.18 5.07
N ARG A 136 -8.79 -15.04 4.42
CA ARG A 136 -10.12 -14.41 4.47
C ARG A 136 -11.19 -15.16 3.69
N THR A 137 -10.87 -15.70 2.51
CA THR A 137 -11.84 -16.48 1.72
C THR A 137 -12.17 -17.81 2.37
N ARG A 138 -11.19 -18.49 2.99
CA ARG A 138 -11.40 -19.75 3.73
C ARG A 138 -12.26 -19.56 4.99
N GLY A 139 -12.08 -18.47 5.73
CA GLY A 139 -12.88 -18.17 6.91
C GLY A 139 -14.35 -17.78 6.63
N SER A 140 -14.68 -17.45 5.38
CA SER A 140 -16.06 -17.11 4.95
C SER A 140 -16.87 -18.30 4.43
N THR A 141 -16.28 -19.49 4.27
CA THR A 141 -16.97 -20.71 3.81
C THR A 141 -17.43 -21.62 4.96
N GLN A 142 -17.12 -21.25 6.22
CA GLN A 142 -17.45 -22.02 7.43
C GLN A 142 -18.60 -21.39 8.24
N LYS A 143 -19.50 -20.65 7.58
CA LYS A 143 -20.72 -20.10 8.20
C LYS A 143 -21.93 -20.46 7.38
#